data_AF-A0A847Z3P5-F1
#
_entry.id   AF-A0A847Z3P5-F1
#
_cell.length_a   1.000
_cell.length_b   1.000
_cell.length_c   1.000
_cell.angle_alpha   90.00
_cell.angle_beta   90.00
_cell.angle_gamma   90.00
#
_symmetry.space_group_name_H-M   'P 1'
#
loop_
_entity.id
_entity.type
_entity.pdbx_description
1 polymer ?
#
loop_
_entity_poly.entity_id
_entity_poly.type
_entity_poly.pdbx_seq_one_letter_code
_entity_poly.pdbx_strand_id
1 'polypeptide(L)'
;MHTLDNLAYLGKLDKDRVLESIALLPRQIEQAWSETQKLKIPVNYKKINKVIINGMGGSGLGTHLIRSVYFKKLKLPLGNIHSYDLPGLVDKNTLYIISSYSGTTEEVLSTFREAKRRGAKILGIASGGDLAGLIKSGQIPGYVFNPEHNICNQPRIGLGYSVAGILGLLNKCGVVQTTEKEIKSVLALLSRLNEEFSPRQSFSQNNAKKLAVDLQDKIIAVIASEFLSGNAHILSNQLNENAKNFSTYFLISELNHHLLEGLAHPRSNHKNLHFLFLESNLYHVRNRKRYQITEDVVRQNKVGYSTFSVPGGSELEQSFAALLFGSYLSFYLAMLNGIDPAGVPFVDYFKKQLAN
;
A
#
# COMPACT_ATOMS: atom_id res chain seq x y z
N MET A 1 26.22 6.08 -19.92
CA MET A 1 24.95 6.56 -19.31
C MET A 1 24.15 5.33 -18.95
N HIS A 2 23.67 5.22 -17.71
CA HIS A 2 22.94 4.03 -17.26
C HIS A 2 21.58 3.94 -17.99
N THR A 3 21.06 2.74 -18.25
CA THR A 3 19.79 2.55 -18.98
C THR A 3 18.62 3.28 -18.30
N LEU A 4 18.60 3.31 -16.97
CA LEU A 4 17.59 4.03 -16.17
C LEU A 4 17.68 5.57 -16.25
N ASP A 5 18.73 6.14 -16.85
CA ASP A 5 18.84 7.57 -17.13
C ASP A 5 18.32 7.94 -18.53
N ASN A 6 18.02 6.94 -19.36
CA ASN A 6 17.49 7.14 -20.70
C ASN A 6 15.96 7.31 -20.67
N LEU A 7 15.49 8.56 -20.61
CA LEU A 7 14.06 8.87 -20.58
C LEU A 7 13.28 8.31 -21.78
N ALA A 8 13.89 8.23 -22.96
CA ALA A 8 13.24 7.66 -24.15
C ALA A 8 13.04 6.15 -24.01
N TYR A 9 13.99 5.44 -23.38
CA TYR A 9 13.84 4.03 -23.04
C TYR A 9 12.71 3.83 -22.01
N LEU A 10 12.69 4.62 -20.94
CA LEU A 10 11.62 4.55 -19.93
C LEU A 10 10.24 4.77 -20.58
N GLY A 11 10.10 5.80 -21.41
CA GLY A 11 8.85 6.12 -22.11
C GLY A 11 8.40 5.05 -23.12
N LYS A 12 9.32 4.25 -23.66
CA LYS A 12 8.96 3.12 -24.54
C LYS A 12 8.24 1.99 -23.79
N LEU A 13 8.60 1.77 -22.53
CA LEU A 13 8.03 0.72 -21.69
C LEU A 13 6.83 1.21 -20.86
N ASP A 14 6.87 2.45 -20.37
CA ASP A 14 5.81 3.06 -19.55
C ASP A 14 4.66 3.64 -20.40
N LYS A 15 3.94 2.77 -21.12
CA LYS A 15 2.91 3.17 -22.09
C LYS A 15 1.71 3.87 -21.44
N ASP A 16 1.35 3.46 -20.23
CA ASP A 16 0.19 3.97 -19.49
C ASP A 16 0.55 5.09 -18.49
N ARG A 17 1.78 5.62 -18.53
CA ARG A 17 2.21 6.75 -17.68
C ARG A 17 2.11 6.42 -16.18
N VAL A 18 2.56 5.22 -15.80
CA VAL A 18 2.68 4.78 -14.40
C VAL A 18 3.60 5.71 -13.63
N LEU A 19 4.74 6.11 -14.20
CA LEU A 19 5.70 6.98 -13.53
C LEU A 19 5.08 8.33 -13.12
N GLU A 20 4.25 8.88 -14.00
CA GLU A 20 3.53 10.13 -13.72
C GLU A 20 2.49 9.95 -12.61
N SER A 21 1.75 8.84 -12.64
CA SER A 21 0.78 8.51 -11.59
C SER A 21 1.47 8.34 -10.22
N ILE A 22 2.67 7.76 -10.19
CA ILE A 22 3.52 7.68 -8.99
C ILE A 22 3.91 9.07 -8.50
N ALA A 23 4.42 9.93 -9.40
CA ALA A 23 4.82 11.29 -9.06
C ALA A 23 3.64 12.13 -8.53
N LEU A 24 2.41 11.82 -8.96
CA LEU A 24 1.19 12.47 -8.53
C LEU A 24 0.61 11.94 -7.21
N LEU A 25 1.25 10.99 -6.52
CA LEU A 25 0.80 10.49 -5.21
C LEU A 25 0.44 11.61 -4.20
N PRO A 26 1.22 12.71 -4.05
CA PRO A 26 0.84 13.81 -3.16
C PRO A 26 -0.52 14.42 -3.54
N ARG A 27 -0.79 14.59 -4.83
CA ARG A 27 -2.05 15.15 -5.32
C ARG A 27 -3.23 14.20 -5.11
N GLN A 28 -3.01 12.89 -5.26
CA GLN A 28 -4.02 11.88 -4.89
C GLN A 28 -4.41 11.99 -3.41
N ILE A 29 -3.43 12.14 -2.52
CA ILE A 29 -3.65 12.28 -1.06
C ILE A 29 -4.39 13.58 -0.76
N GLU A 30 -3.92 14.71 -1.30
CA GLU A 30 -4.51 16.03 -1.10
C GLU A 30 -5.98 16.06 -1.54
N GLN A 31 -6.27 15.56 -2.74
CA GLN A 31 -7.62 15.48 -3.28
C GLN A 31 -8.52 14.66 -2.36
N ALA A 32 -8.13 13.41 -2.06
CA ALA A 32 -8.96 12.52 -1.27
C ALA A 32 -9.18 13.00 0.16
N TRP A 33 -8.15 13.55 0.79
CA TRP A 33 -8.27 14.13 2.12
C TRP A 33 -9.24 15.32 2.13
N SER A 34 -9.09 16.26 1.19
CA SER A 34 -9.95 17.45 1.07
C SER A 34 -11.41 17.10 0.79
N GLU A 35 -11.65 16.14 -0.11
CA GLU A 35 -13.00 15.70 -0.46
C GLU A 35 -13.69 14.98 0.70
N THR A 36 -12.98 14.09 1.40
CA THR A 36 -13.54 13.39 2.57
C THR A 36 -13.87 14.33 3.72
N GLN A 37 -13.17 15.47 3.87
CA GLN A 37 -13.53 16.48 4.87
C GLN A 37 -14.88 17.15 4.60
N LYS A 38 -15.37 17.14 3.36
CA LYS A 38 -16.67 17.74 2.98
C LYS A 38 -17.85 16.77 3.17
N LEU A 39 -17.57 15.47 3.40
CA LEU A 39 -18.60 14.45 3.53
C LEU A 39 -19.42 14.63 4.82
N LYS A 40 -20.73 14.40 4.69
CA LYS A 40 -21.67 14.32 5.80
C LYS A 40 -21.91 12.85 6.13
N ILE A 41 -21.32 12.39 7.23
CA ILE A 41 -21.53 11.04 7.76
C ILE A 41 -22.55 11.12 8.91
N PRO A 42 -23.55 10.21 8.98
CA PRO A 42 -24.54 10.22 10.05
C PRO A 42 -23.89 10.14 11.44
N VAL A 43 -24.37 10.94 12.39
CA VAL A 43 -23.77 11.06 13.74
C VAL A 43 -23.72 9.72 14.48
N ASN A 44 -24.70 8.84 14.24
CA ASN A 44 -24.72 7.51 14.84
C ASN A 44 -23.59 6.59 14.34
N TYR A 45 -22.87 6.91 13.27
CA TYR A 45 -21.69 6.15 12.81
C TYR A 45 -20.49 6.27 13.76
N LYS A 46 -20.52 7.22 14.71
CA LYS A 46 -19.57 7.28 15.83
C LYS A 46 -19.90 6.29 16.96
N LYS A 47 -21.13 5.77 17.02
CA LYS A 47 -21.58 4.81 18.05
C LYS A 47 -21.22 3.39 17.63
N ILE A 48 -19.94 3.06 17.65
CA ILE A 48 -19.38 1.77 17.20
C ILE A 48 -18.37 1.24 18.21
N ASN A 49 -18.15 -0.08 18.21
CA ASN A 49 -17.12 -0.70 19.05
C ASN A 49 -16.09 -1.51 18.26
N LYS A 50 -16.23 -1.60 16.93
CA LYS A 50 -15.30 -2.27 16.02
C LYS A 50 -15.47 -1.78 14.60
N VAL A 51 -14.39 -1.88 13.83
CA VAL A 51 -14.32 -1.51 12.43
C VAL A 51 -13.88 -2.72 11.63
N ILE A 52 -14.57 -3.00 10.53
CA ILE A 52 -14.17 -3.98 9.53
C ILE A 52 -14.13 -3.27 8.18
N ILE A 53 -13.01 -3.39 7.50
CA ILE A 53 -12.86 -2.91 6.13
C ILE A 53 -12.76 -4.13 5.23
N ASN A 54 -13.64 -4.22 4.23
CA ASN A 54 -13.59 -5.22 3.19
C ASN A 54 -13.08 -4.58 1.91
N GLY A 55 -12.01 -5.12 1.35
CA GLY A 55 -11.49 -4.66 0.07
C GLY A 55 -10.43 -5.61 -0.46
N MET A 56 -10.45 -5.89 -1.75
CA MET A 56 -9.52 -6.83 -2.39
C MET A 56 -8.32 -6.12 -3.02
N GLY A 57 -7.17 -6.79 -3.03
CA GLY A 57 -5.94 -6.31 -3.66
C GLY A 57 -5.61 -4.87 -3.27
N GLY A 58 -5.40 -4.00 -4.27
CA GLY A 58 -5.12 -2.58 -4.04
C GLY A 58 -6.14 -1.84 -3.17
N SER A 59 -7.41 -2.27 -3.16
CA SER A 59 -8.46 -1.63 -2.33
C SER A 59 -8.41 -2.06 -0.85
N GLY A 60 -7.69 -3.14 -0.54
CA GLY A 60 -7.42 -3.60 0.83
C GLY A 60 -6.06 -3.12 1.37
N LEU A 61 -5.13 -2.75 0.49
CA LEU A 61 -3.78 -2.32 0.85
C LEU A 61 -3.75 -1.09 1.78
N GLY A 62 -4.60 -0.09 1.50
CA GLY A 62 -4.67 1.12 2.33
C GLY A 62 -5.05 0.83 3.79
N THR A 63 -5.88 -0.18 4.02
CA THR A 63 -6.25 -0.63 5.37
C THR A 63 -5.05 -1.16 6.15
N HIS A 64 -4.17 -1.93 5.51
CA HIS A 64 -2.98 -2.46 6.18
C HIS A 64 -2.07 -1.32 6.67
N LEU A 65 -1.82 -0.31 5.82
CA LEU A 65 -1.03 0.86 6.20
C LEU A 65 -1.67 1.60 7.37
N ILE A 66 -2.96 1.93 7.28
CA ILE A 66 -3.67 2.68 8.33
C ILE A 66 -3.64 1.91 9.66
N ARG A 67 -3.92 0.61 9.63
CA ARG A 67 -3.92 -0.23 10.83
C ARG A 67 -2.56 -0.23 11.51
N SER A 68 -1.47 -0.31 10.73
CA SER A 68 -0.11 -0.32 11.25
C SER A 68 0.29 1.03 11.83
N VAL A 69 0.02 2.14 11.12
CA VAL A 69 0.33 3.51 11.59
C VAL A 69 -0.44 3.87 12.85
N TYR A 70 -1.72 3.53 12.91
CA TYR A 70 -2.55 3.89 14.06
C TYR A 70 -2.58 2.82 15.14
N PHE A 71 -1.78 1.74 15.05
CA PHE A 71 -1.79 0.63 16.00
C PHE A 71 -1.76 1.08 17.47
N LYS A 72 -0.87 2.02 17.81
CA LYS A 72 -0.70 2.56 19.17
C LYS A 72 -1.84 3.53 19.60
N LYS A 73 -2.59 4.06 18.64
CA LYS A 73 -3.61 5.11 18.83
C LYS A 73 -5.05 4.59 18.70
N LEU A 74 -5.25 3.44 18.05
CA LEU A 74 -6.56 2.82 17.85
C LEU A 74 -7.14 2.38 19.20
N LYS A 75 -8.36 2.82 19.48
CA LYS A 75 -9.12 2.44 20.69
C LYS A 75 -10.14 1.33 20.43
N LEU A 76 -10.37 1.00 19.16
CA LEU A 76 -11.31 -0.02 18.71
C LEU A 76 -10.58 -1.03 17.81
N PRO A 77 -10.98 -2.31 17.82
CA PRO A 77 -10.48 -3.29 16.86
C PRO A 77 -10.74 -2.84 15.42
N LEU A 78 -9.71 -2.94 14.57
CA LEU A 78 -9.78 -2.67 13.14
C LEU A 78 -9.34 -3.92 12.38
N GLY A 79 -10.32 -4.62 11.82
CA GLY A 79 -10.10 -5.78 10.96
C GLY A 79 -10.06 -5.42 9.48
N ASN A 80 -9.26 -6.15 8.72
CA ASN A 80 -9.26 -6.14 7.27
C ASN A 80 -9.71 -7.52 6.79
N ILE A 81 -10.62 -7.60 5.82
CA ILE A 81 -11.06 -8.86 5.23
C ILE A 81 -10.98 -8.80 3.70
N HIS A 82 -10.76 -9.98 3.13
CA HIS A 82 -10.61 -10.23 1.69
C HIS A 82 -11.49 -11.43 1.32
N SER A 83 -12.81 -11.33 1.56
CA SER A 83 -13.70 -12.50 1.53
C SER A 83 -15.07 -12.18 0.98
N TYR A 84 -15.66 -13.20 0.34
CA TYR A 84 -17.08 -13.29 -0.01
C TYR A 84 -18.00 -13.35 1.22
N ASP A 85 -17.47 -13.84 2.34
CA ASP A 85 -18.23 -14.06 3.56
C ASP A 85 -18.09 -12.90 4.54
N LEU A 86 -19.24 -12.54 5.14
CA LEU A 86 -19.26 -11.54 6.20
C LEU A 86 -18.85 -12.18 7.55
N PRO A 87 -17.82 -11.67 8.24
CA PRO A 87 -17.39 -12.22 9.52
C PRO A 87 -18.53 -12.31 10.54
N GLY A 88 -18.57 -13.41 11.31
CA GLY A 88 -19.60 -13.65 12.32
C GLY A 88 -19.68 -12.55 13.40
N LEU A 89 -18.60 -11.80 13.61
CA LEU A 89 -18.54 -10.69 14.57
C LEU A 89 -19.32 -9.43 14.14
N VAL A 90 -19.76 -9.33 12.88
CA VAL A 90 -20.42 -8.14 12.34
C VAL A 90 -21.85 -8.01 12.87
N ASP A 91 -22.15 -6.85 13.43
CA ASP A 91 -23.42 -6.51 14.08
C ASP A 91 -23.76 -5.01 13.95
N LYS A 92 -24.85 -4.58 14.61
CA LYS A 92 -25.28 -3.18 14.66
C LYS A 92 -24.27 -2.17 15.23
N ASN A 93 -23.27 -2.63 15.97
CA ASN A 93 -22.21 -1.81 16.56
C ASN A 93 -20.92 -1.80 15.72
N THR A 94 -20.96 -2.40 14.53
CA THR A 94 -19.84 -2.46 13.59
C THR A 94 -19.90 -1.32 12.59
N LEU A 95 -18.78 -0.62 12.39
CA LEU A 95 -18.54 0.14 11.17
C LEU A 95 -17.99 -0.80 10.10
N TYR A 96 -18.73 -0.97 9.01
CA TYR A 96 -18.36 -1.83 7.89
C TYR A 96 -18.05 -0.97 6.67
N ILE A 97 -16.79 -0.92 6.24
CA ILE A 97 -16.37 -0.13 5.08
C ILE A 97 -16.16 -1.08 3.90
N ILE A 98 -16.94 -0.89 2.84
CA ILE A 98 -16.79 -1.57 1.55
C ILE A 98 -15.85 -0.71 0.70
N SER A 99 -14.69 -1.25 0.34
CA SER A 99 -13.63 -0.58 -0.41
C SER A 99 -13.38 -1.29 -1.72
N SER A 100 -13.69 -0.62 -2.84
CA SER A 100 -13.44 -1.14 -4.17
C SER A 100 -13.14 0.01 -5.11
N TYR A 101 -11.91 0.07 -5.62
CA TYR A 101 -11.50 1.12 -6.56
C TYR A 101 -12.43 1.18 -7.77
N SER A 102 -12.67 0.05 -8.46
CA SER A 102 -13.60 0.00 -9.60
C SER A 102 -15.08 0.08 -9.20
N GLY A 103 -15.38 -0.24 -7.94
CA GLY A 103 -16.74 -0.36 -7.41
C GLY A 103 -17.53 -1.55 -7.94
N THR A 104 -16.85 -2.54 -8.54
CA THR A 104 -17.45 -3.73 -9.17
C THR A 104 -16.89 -5.05 -8.64
N THR A 105 -16.05 -5.00 -7.59
CA THR A 105 -15.42 -6.21 -7.04
C THR A 105 -16.45 -7.11 -6.38
N GLU A 106 -16.69 -8.28 -6.98
CA GLU A 106 -17.75 -9.22 -6.60
C GLU A 106 -17.67 -9.64 -5.13
N GLU A 107 -16.48 -10.04 -4.67
CA GLU A 107 -16.21 -10.47 -3.29
C GLU A 107 -16.69 -9.44 -2.26
N VAL A 108 -16.48 -8.17 -2.58
CA VAL A 108 -16.70 -7.07 -1.65
C VAL A 108 -18.17 -6.64 -1.66
N LEU A 109 -18.82 -6.73 -2.82
CA LEU A 109 -20.22 -6.36 -2.98
C LEU A 109 -21.17 -7.46 -2.48
N SER A 110 -20.78 -8.73 -2.53
CA SER A 110 -21.61 -9.86 -2.07
C SER A 110 -22.00 -9.72 -0.59
N THR A 111 -21.13 -9.13 0.24
CA THR A 111 -21.36 -8.98 1.68
C THR A 111 -22.32 -7.84 2.02
N PHE A 112 -22.64 -6.94 1.08
CA PHE A 112 -23.44 -5.74 1.34
C PHE A 112 -24.82 -6.06 1.92
N ARG A 113 -25.56 -6.97 1.29
CA ARG A 113 -26.93 -7.33 1.70
C ARG A 113 -26.94 -7.92 3.10
N GLU A 114 -25.98 -8.79 3.40
CA GLU A 114 -25.87 -9.45 4.70
C GLU A 114 -25.44 -8.47 5.79
N ALA A 115 -24.48 -7.58 5.51
CA ALA A 115 -24.07 -6.54 6.45
C ALA A 115 -25.24 -5.61 6.80
N LYS A 116 -26.06 -5.28 5.79
CA LYS A 116 -27.27 -4.47 5.95
C LYS A 116 -28.31 -5.20 6.80
N ARG A 117 -28.54 -6.50 6.53
CA ARG A 117 -29.47 -7.35 7.30
C ARG A 117 -29.07 -7.46 8.78
N ARG A 118 -27.77 -7.53 9.08
CA ARG A 118 -27.24 -7.53 10.46
C ARG A 118 -27.23 -6.15 11.12
N GLY A 119 -27.66 -5.11 10.41
CA GLY A 119 -27.78 -3.74 10.92
C GLY A 119 -26.45 -3.00 11.05
N ALA A 120 -25.38 -3.46 10.40
CA ALA A 120 -24.09 -2.79 10.43
C ALA A 120 -24.18 -1.35 9.89
N LYS A 121 -23.27 -0.48 10.34
CA LYS A 121 -23.16 0.89 9.82
C LYS A 121 -22.23 0.85 8.62
N ILE A 122 -22.79 0.97 7.42
CA ILE A 122 -22.06 0.69 6.17
C ILE A 122 -21.58 1.98 5.52
N LEU A 123 -20.29 2.05 5.17
CA LEU A 123 -19.72 3.07 4.29
C LEU A 123 -19.18 2.44 3.02
N GLY A 124 -19.24 3.16 1.91
CA GLY A 124 -18.57 2.79 0.67
C GLY A 124 -17.44 3.75 0.30
N ILE A 125 -16.40 3.23 -0.38
CA ILE A 125 -15.40 4.02 -1.09
C ILE A 125 -15.13 3.41 -2.48
N ALA A 126 -15.30 4.21 -3.54
CA ALA A 126 -15.12 3.78 -4.93
C ALA A 126 -14.85 4.96 -5.88
N SER A 127 -14.29 4.70 -7.06
CA SER A 127 -14.30 5.70 -8.15
C SER A 127 -15.54 5.59 -9.05
N GLY A 128 -16.14 4.40 -9.15
CA GLY A 128 -17.26 4.12 -10.04
C GLY A 128 -18.03 2.86 -9.67
N GLY A 129 -18.68 2.24 -10.65
CA GLY A 129 -19.37 0.96 -10.51
C GLY A 129 -20.59 0.96 -9.61
N ASP A 130 -21.04 -0.25 -9.27
CA ASP A 130 -22.23 -0.50 -8.45
C ASP A 130 -22.10 0.12 -7.05
N LEU A 131 -20.89 0.08 -6.46
CA LEU A 131 -20.64 0.70 -5.17
C LEU A 131 -20.86 2.21 -5.20
N ALA A 132 -20.37 2.90 -6.24
CA ALA A 132 -20.65 4.32 -6.40
C ALA A 132 -22.15 4.59 -6.65
N GLY A 133 -22.85 3.68 -7.34
CA GLY A 133 -24.31 3.73 -7.51
C GLY A 133 -25.07 3.66 -6.19
N LEU A 134 -24.67 2.76 -5.28
CA LEU A 134 -25.24 2.66 -3.93
C LEU A 134 -25.02 3.94 -3.11
N ILE A 135 -23.84 4.56 -3.24
CA ILE A 135 -23.53 5.82 -2.54
C ILE A 135 -24.33 6.99 -3.12
N LYS A 136 -24.33 7.16 -4.45
CA LYS A 136 -25.01 8.27 -5.14
C LYS A 136 -26.53 8.21 -5.00
N SER A 137 -27.11 7.01 -4.94
CA SER A 137 -28.55 6.82 -4.69
C SER A 137 -28.96 7.03 -3.23
N GLY A 138 -28.01 7.24 -2.32
CA GLY A 138 -28.27 7.46 -0.90
C GLY A 138 -28.59 6.19 -0.11
N GLN A 139 -28.40 5.00 -0.68
CA GLN A 139 -28.62 3.73 0.04
C GLN A 139 -27.61 3.51 1.15
N ILE A 140 -26.37 3.99 0.97
CA ILE A 140 -25.33 4.08 1.99
C ILE A 140 -24.57 5.41 1.88
N PRO A 141 -24.07 5.96 2.99
CA PRO A 141 -23.08 7.03 2.93
C PRO A 141 -21.74 6.51 2.40
N GLY A 142 -20.90 7.39 1.86
CA GLY A 142 -19.60 6.99 1.36
C GLY A 142 -18.85 8.09 0.64
N TYR A 143 -17.71 7.71 0.08
CA TYR A 143 -16.83 8.57 -0.70
C TYR A 143 -16.75 8.06 -2.13
N VAL A 144 -17.22 8.86 -3.09
CA VAL A 144 -17.00 8.59 -4.52
C VAL A 144 -15.99 9.60 -5.05
N PHE A 145 -14.86 9.13 -5.58
CA PHE A 145 -13.77 9.97 -6.05
C PHE A 145 -13.60 9.92 -7.56
N ASN A 146 -13.18 11.04 -8.15
CA ASN A 146 -12.70 11.05 -9.53
C ASN A 146 -11.16 10.93 -9.53
N PRO A 147 -10.55 9.86 -10.07
CA PRO A 147 -9.12 9.61 -9.93
C PRO A 147 -8.24 10.41 -10.90
N GLU A 148 -8.37 11.74 -10.91
CA GLU A 148 -7.69 12.67 -11.83
C GLU A 148 -6.15 12.58 -11.79
N HIS A 149 -5.61 12.08 -10.68
CA HIS A 149 -4.17 11.98 -10.42
C HIS A 149 -3.64 10.54 -10.47
N ASN A 150 -4.44 9.60 -10.98
CA ASN A 150 -3.99 8.24 -11.31
C ASN A 150 -4.16 7.96 -12.81
N ILE A 151 -3.32 8.59 -13.62
CA ILE A 151 -3.39 8.59 -15.09
C ILE A 151 -3.38 7.17 -15.68
N CYS A 152 -2.60 6.26 -15.09
CA CYS A 152 -2.49 4.87 -15.53
C CYS A 152 -3.72 4.00 -15.18
N ASN A 153 -4.67 4.54 -14.41
CA ASN A 153 -5.89 3.85 -13.96
C ASN A 153 -5.64 2.53 -13.20
N GLN A 154 -4.43 2.32 -12.67
CA GLN A 154 -4.09 1.12 -11.90
C GLN A 154 -4.39 1.33 -10.40
N PRO A 155 -5.26 0.53 -9.75
CA PRO A 155 -5.62 0.72 -8.35
C PRO A 155 -4.42 0.70 -7.37
N ARG A 156 -3.40 -0.12 -7.66
CA ARG A 156 -2.16 -0.25 -6.86
C ARG A 156 -1.24 0.98 -6.93
N ILE A 157 -1.45 1.87 -7.91
CA ILE A 157 -0.77 3.16 -8.04
C ILE A 157 -1.65 4.29 -7.49
N GLY A 158 -2.98 4.13 -7.56
CA GLY A 158 -3.97 5.00 -6.94
C GLY A 158 -4.08 4.88 -5.41
N LEU A 159 -3.04 4.41 -4.71
CA LEU A 159 -3.10 4.15 -3.27
C LEU A 159 -3.29 5.41 -2.44
N GLY A 160 -2.92 6.60 -2.95
CA GLY A 160 -3.20 7.87 -2.28
C GLY A 160 -4.69 8.08 -2.03
N TYR A 161 -5.53 7.75 -3.02
CA TYR A 161 -7.00 7.79 -2.87
C TYR A 161 -7.50 6.80 -1.84
N SER A 162 -7.04 5.55 -1.89
CA SER A 162 -7.52 4.52 -0.97
C SER A 162 -7.12 4.81 0.48
N VAL A 163 -5.85 5.17 0.72
CA VAL A 163 -5.33 5.45 2.06
C VAL A 163 -5.96 6.72 2.61
N ALA A 164 -5.85 7.85 1.90
CA ALA A 164 -6.36 9.12 2.41
C ALA A 164 -7.90 9.15 2.48
N GLY A 165 -8.58 8.48 1.55
CA GLY A 165 -10.03 8.33 1.56
C GLY A 165 -10.53 7.52 2.75
N ILE A 166 -9.97 6.33 2.98
CA ILE A 166 -10.31 5.53 4.17
C ILE A 166 -9.95 6.28 5.45
N LEU A 167 -8.77 6.92 5.51
CA LEU A 167 -8.34 7.71 6.65
C LEU A 167 -9.33 8.84 6.97
N GLY A 168 -9.79 9.55 5.94
CA GLY A 168 -10.82 10.59 6.07
C GLY A 168 -12.16 10.05 6.59
N LEU A 169 -12.64 8.92 6.06
CA LEU A 169 -13.86 8.26 6.53
C LEU A 169 -13.74 7.83 8.00
N LEU A 170 -12.61 7.23 8.39
CA LEU A 170 -12.34 6.83 9.77
C LEU A 170 -12.25 8.04 10.70
N ASN A 171 -11.64 9.15 10.25
CA ASN A 171 -11.55 10.40 11.00
C ASN A 171 -12.96 11.00 11.24
N LYS A 172 -13.83 10.99 10.22
CA LYS A 172 -15.24 11.41 10.35
C LYS A 172 -16.03 10.57 11.34
N CYS A 173 -15.73 9.27 11.42
CA CYS A 173 -16.35 8.35 12.37
C CYS A 173 -15.70 8.39 13.77
N GLY A 174 -14.63 9.17 13.98
CA GLY A 174 -13.92 9.27 15.26
C GLY A 174 -13.10 8.02 15.63
N VAL A 175 -12.78 7.16 14.65
CA VAL A 175 -11.97 5.95 14.85
C VAL A 175 -10.49 6.30 14.97
N VAL A 176 -10.04 7.23 14.14
CA VAL A 176 -8.67 7.76 14.11
C VAL A 176 -8.74 9.28 14.26
N GLN A 177 -7.62 9.88 14.65
CA GLN A 177 -7.46 11.32 14.73
C GLN A 177 -6.27 11.70 13.86
N THR A 178 -6.57 12.32 12.72
CA THR A 178 -5.57 12.86 11.79
C THR A 178 -5.87 14.32 11.55
N THR A 179 -4.86 15.16 11.69
CA THR A 179 -4.97 16.60 11.54
C THR A 179 -4.56 17.06 10.14
N GLU A 180 -5.09 18.20 9.72
CA GLU A 180 -4.66 18.89 8.49
C GLU A 180 -3.15 19.16 8.48
N LYS A 181 -2.57 19.46 9.66
CA LYS A 181 -1.13 19.71 9.81
C LYS A 181 -0.30 18.47 9.49
N GLU A 182 -0.71 17.30 9.99
CA GLU A 182 -0.04 16.02 9.69
C GLU A 182 -0.08 15.71 8.19
N ILE A 183 -1.23 15.90 7.53
CA ILE A 183 -1.35 15.70 6.08
C ILE A 183 -0.46 16.69 5.30
N LYS A 184 -0.45 17.97 5.66
CA LYS A 184 0.45 18.96 5.03
C LYS A 184 1.93 18.60 5.18
N SER A 185 2.32 18.07 6.35
CA SER A 185 3.69 17.60 6.60
C SER A 185 4.06 16.42 5.68
N VAL A 186 3.15 15.45 5.54
CA VAL A 186 3.28 14.35 4.57
C VAL A 186 3.47 14.89 3.15
N LEU A 187 2.60 15.80 2.70
CA LEU A 187 2.65 16.35 1.34
C LEU A 187 3.97 17.08 1.06
N ALA A 188 4.46 17.87 2.01
CA ALA A 188 5.75 18.56 1.88
C ALA A 188 6.92 17.57 1.77
N LEU A 189 6.93 16.52 2.60
CA LEU A 189 7.93 15.45 2.53
C LEU A 189 7.91 14.74 1.17
N LEU A 190 6.73 14.34 0.69
CA LEU A 190 6.60 13.62 -0.57
C LEU A 190 6.99 14.48 -1.78
N SER A 191 6.73 15.79 -1.74
CA SER A 191 7.18 16.70 -2.81
C SER A 191 8.70 16.68 -2.96
N ARG A 192 9.44 16.75 -1.85
CA ARG A 192 10.91 16.65 -1.86
C ARG A 192 11.39 15.28 -2.37
N LEU A 193 10.80 14.20 -1.86
CA LEU A 193 11.20 12.84 -2.27
C LEU A 193 10.90 12.55 -3.74
N ASN A 194 9.86 13.14 -4.31
CA ASN A 194 9.59 13.07 -5.74
C ASN A 194 10.74 13.64 -6.58
N GLU A 195 11.35 14.74 -6.15
CA GLU A 195 12.51 15.33 -6.84
C GLU A 195 13.73 14.41 -6.74
N GLU A 196 13.94 13.77 -5.59
CA GLU A 196 15.05 12.83 -5.33
C GLU A 196 14.92 11.52 -6.11
N PHE A 197 13.70 10.98 -6.22
CA PHE A 197 13.44 9.71 -6.92
C PHE A 197 13.07 9.90 -8.39
N SER A 198 12.95 11.14 -8.87
CA SER A 198 12.63 11.48 -10.25
C SER A 198 13.54 10.77 -11.27
N PRO A 199 13.02 10.37 -12.45
CA PRO A 199 13.84 9.78 -13.51
C PRO A 199 14.90 10.75 -14.05
N ARG A 200 14.73 12.06 -13.80
CA ARG A 200 15.67 13.12 -14.19
C ARG A 200 16.92 13.14 -13.30
N GLN A 201 16.85 12.59 -12.09
CA GLN A 201 18.05 12.41 -11.27
C GLN A 201 18.91 11.31 -11.88
N SER A 202 20.22 11.56 -11.96
CA SER A 202 21.17 10.59 -12.48
C SER A 202 21.17 9.30 -11.64
N PHE A 203 21.55 8.18 -12.26
CA PHE A 203 21.61 6.88 -11.59
C PHE A 203 22.41 6.92 -10.28
N SER A 204 23.56 7.60 -10.26
CA SER A 204 24.42 7.69 -9.08
C SER A 204 23.76 8.42 -7.89
N GLN A 205 22.87 9.37 -8.18
CA GLN A 205 22.19 10.20 -7.18
C GLN A 205 20.81 9.67 -6.76
N ASN A 206 20.24 8.72 -7.52
CA ASN A 206 18.91 8.20 -7.26
C ASN A 206 18.98 6.83 -6.54
N ASN A 207 18.68 6.84 -5.24
CA ASN A 207 18.73 5.61 -4.43
C ASN A 207 17.70 4.56 -4.87
N ALA A 208 16.54 4.94 -5.41
CA ALA A 208 15.56 3.98 -5.92
C ALA A 208 16.08 3.25 -7.18
N LYS A 209 16.78 3.96 -8.07
CA LYS A 209 17.43 3.35 -9.25
C LYS A 209 18.56 2.38 -8.85
N LYS A 210 19.43 2.79 -7.92
CA LYS A 210 20.54 1.93 -7.44
C LYS A 210 20.00 0.66 -6.79
N LEU A 211 19.01 0.81 -5.91
CA LEU A 211 18.41 -0.33 -5.25
C LEU A 211 17.69 -1.26 -6.25
N ALA A 212 17.05 -0.72 -7.29
CA ALA A 212 16.46 -1.55 -8.34
C ALA A 212 17.50 -2.46 -9.02
N VAL A 213 18.73 -1.97 -9.22
CA VAL A 213 19.84 -2.79 -9.77
C VAL A 213 20.25 -3.89 -8.79
N ASP A 214 20.35 -3.58 -7.50
CA ASP A 214 20.69 -4.59 -6.47
C ASP A 214 19.65 -5.72 -6.40
N LEU A 215 18.38 -5.40 -6.69
CA LEU A 215 17.25 -6.33 -6.63
C LEU A 215 16.99 -7.09 -7.93
N GLN A 216 17.65 -6.74 -9.04
CA GLN A 216 17.45 -7.39 -10.33
C GLN A 216 17.85 -8.87 -10.25
N ASP A 217 17.03 -9.74 -10.85
CA ASP A 217 17.20 -11.20 -10.85
C ASP A 217 17.22 -11.86 -9.45
N LYS A 218 16.57 -11.23 -8.46
CA LYS A 218 16.44 -11.76 -7.09
C LYS A 218 14.98 -12.03 -6.71
N ILE A 219 14.80 -13.01 -5.83
CA ILE A 219 13.61 -13.15 -4.99
C ILE A 219 13.75 -12.16 -3.82
N ILE A 220 12.82 -11.23 -3.72
CA ILE A 220 12.93 -10.10 -2.82
C ILE A 220 12.15 -10.40 -1.53
N ALA A 221 12.84 -10.39 -0.38
CA ALA A 221 12.22 -10.45 0.94
C ALA A 221 12.21 -9.06 1.58
N VAL A 222 11.06 -8.40 1.57
CA VAL A 222 10.89 -7.07 2.18
C VAL A 222 10.72 -7.22 3.69
N ILE A 223 11.59 -6.58 4.46
CA ILE A 223 11.62 -6.67 5.92
C ILE A 223 11.17 -5.35 6.54
N ALA A 224 10.13 -5.39 7.36
CA ALA A 224 9.65 -4.23 8.12
C ALA A 224 9.29 -4.57 9.57
N SER A 225 8.93 -3.56 10.35
CA SER A 225 8.40 -3.70 11.72
C SER A 225 7.24 -2.74 11.95
N GLU A 226 6.48 -3.01 13.01
CA GLU A 226 5.55 -2.05 13.63
C GLU A 226 4.70 -1.30 12.59
N PHE A 227 4.82 0.03 12.52
CA PHE A 227 3.98 0.88 11.69
C PHE A 227 4.26 0.76 10.18
N LEU A 228 5.40 0.23 9.76
CA LEU A 228 5.73 -0.02 8.35
C LEU A 228 5.36 -1.43 7.88
N SER A 229 4.73 -2.25 8.72
CA SER A 229 4.27 -3.59 8.33
C SER A 229 3.30 -3.56 7.13
N GLY A 230 2.41 -2.57 7.06
CA GLY A 230 1.56 -2.36 5.90
C GLY A 230 2.33 -1.98 4.64
N ASN A 231 3.40 -1.18 4.78
CA ASN A 231 4.27 -0.80 3.67
C ASN A 231 5.04 -1.97 3.07
N ALA A 232 5.50 -2.92 3.89
CA ALA A 232 6.17 -4.11 3.37
C ALA A 232 5.26 -4.98 2.49
N HIS A 233 3.99 -5.13 2.90
CA HIS A 233 2.98 -5.81 2.10
C HIS A 233 2.72 -5.05 0.79
N ILE A 234 2.50 -3.73 0.86
CA ILE A 234 2.29 -2.90 -0.34
C ILE A 234 3.45 -3.02 -1.31
N LEU A 235 4.69 -2.88 -0.82
CA LEU A 235 5.88 -2.95 -1.64
C LEU A 235 6.02 -4.32 -2.31
N SER A 236 5.76 -5.40 -1.57
CA SER A 236 5.78 -6.75 -2.15
C SER A 236 4.75 -6.89 -3.27
N ASN A 237 3.52 -6.42 -3.08
CA ASN A 237 2.52 -6.44 -4.14
C ASN A 237 2.94 -5.60 -5.35
N GLN A 238 3.48 -4.40 -5.12
CA GLN A 238 3.97 -3.55 -6.21
C GLN A 238 5.15 -4.18 -6.96
N LEU A 239 6.07 -4.89 -6.30
CA LEU A 239 7.14 -5.63 -6.98
C LEU A 239 6.58 -6.81 -7.81
N ASN A 240 5.64 -7.56 -7.24
CA ASN A 240 4.96 -8.65 -7.96
C ASN A 240 4.17 -8.14 -9.18
N GLU A 241 3.45 -7.02 -9.05
CA GLU A 241 2.54 -6.52 -10.09
C GLU A 241 3.19 -5.54 -11.08
N ASN A 242 4.04 -4.61 -10.63
CA ASN A 242 4.68 -3.64 -11.52
C ASN A 242 5.91 -4.25 -12.18
N ALA A 243 6.80 -4.85 -11.39
CA ALA A 243 8.08 -5.37 -11.87
C ALA A 243 8.02 -6.81 -12.38
N LYS A 244 6.89 -7.50 -12.17
CA LYS A 244 6.70 -8.95 -12.47
C LYS A 244 7.79 -9.76 -11.78
N ASN A 245 8.24 -9.28 -10.62
CA ASN A 245 9.36 -9.85 -9.89
C ASN A 245 8.82 -10.44 -8.59
N PHE A 246 9.04 -11.75 -8.40
CA PHE A 246 8.53 -12.43 -7.21
C PHE A 246 9.11 -11.79 -5.95
N SER A 247 8.22 -11.44 -5.03
CA SER A 247 8.58 -10.87 -3.75
C SER A 247 7.59 -11.27 -2.66
N THR A 248 8.08 -11.27 -1.44
CA THR A 248 7.34 -11.53 -0.21
C THR A 248 7.80 -10.58 0.88
N TYR A 249 7.07 -10.52 1.98
CA TYR A 249 7.48 -9.73 3.14
C TYR A 249 7.48 -10.55 4.43
N PHE A 250 8.34 -10.13 5.34
CA PHE A 250 8.42 -10.67 6.70
C PHE A 250 8.54 -9.53 7.70
N LEU A 251 8.01 -9.76 8.90
CA LEU A 251 7.95 -8.73 9.94
C LEU A 251 8.85 -9.08 11.11
N ILE A 252 9.66 -8.12 11.55
CA ILE A 252 10.32 -8.19 12.86
C ILE A 252 9.28 -7.81 13.94
N SER A 253 9.24 -8.50 15.08
CA SER A 253 10.18 -9.53 15.54
C SER A 253 9.85 -10.96 15.11
N GLU A 254 8.67 -11.22 14.54
CA GLU A 254 8.20 -12.58 14.27
C GLU A 254 9.18 -13.41 13.44
N LEU A 255 9.70 -12.84 12.34
CA LEU A 255 10.65 -13.53 11.47
C LEU A 255 11.89 -14.03 12.21
N ASN A 256 12.30 -13.35 13.30
CA ASN A 256 13.47 -13.74 14.07
C ASN A 256 13.29 -15.06 14.85
N HIS A 257 12.06 -15.55 14.97
CA HIS A 257 11.74 -16.80 15.67
C HIS A 257 11.82 -18.03 14.77
N HIS A 258 11.88 -17.87 13.45
CA HIS A 258 11.80 -19.01 12.52
C HIS A 258 12.54 -18.81 11.19
N LEU A 259 12.42 -17.63 10.56
CA LEU A 259 12.90 -17.43 9.18
C LEU A 259 14.42 -17.50 9.08
N LEU A 260 15.13 -17.09 10.13
CA LEU A 260 16.60 -17.08 10.16
C LEU A 260 17.19 -18.46 9.89
N GLU A 261 16.59 -19.52 10.45
CA GLU A 261 17.02 -20.91 10.21
C GLU A 261 16.75 -21.34 8.75
N GLY A 262 15.70 -20.80 8.15
CA GLY A 262 15.32 -21.05 6.75
C GLY A 262 16.33 -20.50 5.72
N LEU A 263 17.32 -19.69 6.14
CA LEU A 263 18.34 -19.19 5.24
C LEU A 263 19.34 -20.27 4.80
N ALA A 264 19.50 -21.34 5.59
CA ALA A 264 20.44 -22.41 5.31
C ALA A 264 20.12 -23.18 4.00
N HIS A 265 18.83 -23.33 3.66
CA HIS A 265 18.39 -24.10 2.50
C HIS A 265 17.19 -23.46 1.76
N PRO A 266 17.05 -23.66 0.43
CA PRO A 266 17.94 -24.40 -0.47
C PRO A 266 19.34 -23.78 -0.57
N ARG A 267 20.35 -24.59 -0.92
CA ARG A 267 21.75 -24.12 -0.99
C ARG A 267 21.95 -22.94 -1.97
N SER A 268 20.99 -22.72 -2.87
CA SER A 268 20.96 -21.58 -3.81
C SER A 268 20.47 -20.26 -3.19
N ASN A 269 20.05 -20.23 -1.91
CA ASN A 269 19.52 -19.02 -1.27
C ASN A 269 20.44 -17.80 -1.41
N HIS A 270 21.75 -17.96 -1.17
CA HIS A 270 22.74 -16.90 -1.33
C HIS A 270 22.81 -16.28 -2.73
N LYS A 271 22.39 -17.02 -3.77
CA LYS A 271 22.35 -16.53 -5.16
C LYS A 271 21.03 -15.86 -5.50
N ASN A 272 19.94 -16.37 -4.93
CA ASN A 272 18.59 -16.06 -5.40
C ASN A 272 17.86 -15.07 -4.48
N LEU A 273 18.12 -15.09 -3.17
CA LEU A 273 17.41 -14.23 -2.22
C LEU A 273 18.12 -12.86 -2.09
N HIS A 274 17.32 -11.82 -1.89
CA HIS A 274 17.80 -10.51 -1.46
C HIS A 274 16.86 -9.91 -0.41
N PHE A 275 17.43 -9.48 0.71
CA PHE A 275 16.68 -8.88 1.81
C PHE A 275 16.64 -7.36 1.64
N LEU A 276 15.44 -6.78 1.61
CA LEU A 276 15.25 -5.33 1.58
C LEU A 276 14.70 -4.85 2.92
N PHE A 277 15.53 -4.22 3.73
CA PHE A 277 15.14 -3.69 5.04
C PHE A 277 14.55 -2.28 4.91
N LEU A 278 13.29 -2.12 5.33
CA LEU A 278 12.68 -0.81 5.59
C LEU A 278 13.00 -0.43 7.04
N GLU A 279 14.04 0.39 7.22
CA GLU A 279 14.55 0.78 8.51
C GLU A 279 13.95 2.11 8.97
N SER A 280 13.62 2.20 10.26
CA SER A 280 13.10 3.41 10.87
C SER A 280 13.78 3.71 12.20
N ASN A 281 14.14 4.97 12.39
CA ASN A 281 14.58 5.50 13.69
C ASN A 281 13.44 5.58 14.73
N LEU A 282 12.17 5.46 14.33
CA LEU A 282 10.97 5.51 15.18
C LEU A 282 10.53 4.13 15.69
N TYR A 283 11.14 3.04 15.20
CA TYR A 283 10.89 1.72 15.76
C TYR A 283 11.30 1.63 17.23
N HIS A 284 10.66 0.72 17.94
CA HIS A 284 11.03 0.35 19.30
C HIS A 284 12.52 -0.04 19.35
N VAL A 285 13.22 0.41 20.41
CA VAL A 285 14.68 0.22 20.53
C VAL A 285 15.13 -1.23 20.41
N ARG A 286 14.32 -2.18 20.90
CA ARG A 286 14.58 -3.62 20.74
C ARG A 286 14.46 -4.08 19.30
N ASN A 287 13.51 -3.54 18.53
CA ASN A 287 13.38 -3.88 17.12
C ASN A 287 14.56 -3.31 16.32
N ARG A 288 15.00 -2.07 16.57
CA ARG A 288 16.24 -1.54 15.95
C ARG A 288 17.46 -2.43 16.20
N LYS A 289 17.62 -2.97 17.41
CA LYS A 289 18.67 -3.96 17.71
C LYS A 289 18.47 -5.28 16.95
N ARG A 290 17.22 -5.73 16.78
CA ARG A 290 16.89 -6.92 15.97
C ARG A 290 17.24 -6.73 14.50
N TYR A 291 17.07 -5.54 13.92
CA TYR A 291 17.49 -5.27 12.54
C TYR A 291 18.99 -5.55 12.35
N GLN A 292 19.84 -4.96 13.20
CA GLN A 292 21.29 -5.17 13.16
C GLN A 292 21.67 -6.65 13.24
N ILE A 293 21.09 -7.38 14.19
CA ILE A 293 21.35 -8.83 14.35
C ILE A 293 20.81 -9.63 13.15
N THR A 294 19.67 -9.23 12.59
CA THR A 294 19.08 -9.90 11.42
C THR A 294 19.97 -9.72 10.20
N GLU A 295 20.45 -8.49 9.95
CA GLU A 295 21.41 -8.19 8.88
C GLU A 295 22.70 -9.01 9.05
N ASP A 296 23.19 -9.15 10.29
CA ASP A 296 24.35 -9.99 10.59
C ASP A 296 24.13 -11.46 10.21
N VAL A 297 22.96 -12.02 10.54
CA VAL A 297 22.63 -13.41 10.19
C VAL A 297 22.46 -13.59 8.68
N VAL A 298 21.82 -12.64 8.00
CA VAL A 298 21.68 -12.64 6.53
C VAL A 298 23.06 -12.62 5.87
N ARG A 299 23.96 -11.78 6.36
CA ARG A 299 25.36 -11.69 5.92
C ARG A 299 26.15 -12.97 6.17
N GLN A 300 26.01 -13.60 7.35
CA GLN A 300 26.65 -14.88 7.65
C GLN A 300 26.21 -16.00 6.70
N ASN A 301 24.96 -15.95 6.23
CA ASN A 301 24.43 -16.86 5.21
C ASN A 301 24.80 -16.46 3.77
N LYS A 302 25.59 -15.41 3.58
CA LYS A 302 26.02 -14.86 2.28
C LYS A 302 24.85 -14.45 1.38
N VAL A 303 23.70 -14.15 1.97
CA VAL A 303 22.53 -13.64 1.24
C VAL A 303 22.68 -12.12 1.07
N GLY A 304 22.34 -11.61 -0.12
CA GLY A 304 22.39 -10.18 -0.41
C GLY A 304 21.37 -9.42 0.43
N TYR A 305 21.72 -8.21 0.87
CA TYR A 305 20.75 -7.32 1.49
C TYR A 305 21.06 -5.86 1.19
N SER A 306 20.00 -5.06 1.24
CA SER A 306 20.06 -3.61 1.14
C SER A 306 19.10 -2.98 2.15
N THR A 307 19.41 -1.76 2.58
CA THR A 307 18.63 -1.05 3.59
C THR A 307 18.17 0.29 3.04
N PHE A 308 16.88 0.58 3.21
CA PHE A 308 16.30 1.89 2.99
C PHE A 308 15.89 2.49 4.33
N SER A 309 16.68 3.47 4.79
CA SER A 309 16.34 4.26 5.98
C SER A 309 15.24 5.25 5.63
N VAL A 310 14.04 5.04 6.16
CA VAL A 310 12.82 5.73 5.74
C VAL A 310 12.80 7.16 6.32
N PRO A 311 12.76 8.21 5.49
CA PRO A 311 12.79 9.59 5.95
C PRO A 311 11.43 10.05 6.50
N GLY A 312 11.44 10.94 7.49
CA GLY A 312 10.23 11.55 8.08
C GLY A 312 10.32 11.67 9.60
N GLY A 313 9.57 12.61 10.19
CA GLY A 313 9.56 12.87 11.63
C GLY A 313 8.45 12.12 12.40
N SER A 314 7.49 11.53 11.68
CA SER A 314 6.36 10.80 12.24
C SER A 314 6.10 9.47 11.54
N GLU A 315 5.38 8.57 12.21
CA GLU A 315 4.99 7.25 11.65
C GLU A 315 4.18 7.42 10.34
N LEU A 316 3.34 8.47 10.26
CA LEU A 316 2.54 8.76 9.07
C LEU A 316 3.41 9.23 7.90
N GLU A 317 4.32 10.18 8.14
CA GLU A 317 5.28 10.67 7.15
C GLU A 317 6.15 9.55 6.60
N GLN A 318 6.75 8.73 7.48
CA GLN A 318 7.58 7.62 7.06
C GLN A 318 6.79 6.56 6.29
N SER A 319 5.54 6.30 6.67
CA SER A 319 4.69 5.35 5.92
C SER A 319 4.38 5.84 4.51
N PHE A 320 4.09 7.13 4.32
CA PHE A 320 3.89 7.67 2.97
C PHE A 320 5.21 7.78 2.19
N ALA A 321 6.33 8.10 2.83
CA ALA A 321 7.65 8.10 2.20
C ALA A 321 8.04 6.70 1.69
N ALA A 322 7.83 5.66 2.49
CA ALA A 322 8.06 4.28 2.09
C ALA A 322 7.14 3.83 0.95
N LEU A 323 5.88 4.29 0.93
CA LEU A 323 4.94 4.04 -0.17
C LEU A 323 5.44 4.67 -1.48
N LEU A 324 5.87 5.94 -1.45
CA LEU A 324 6.40 6.63 -2.63
C LEU A 324 7.67 5.95 -3.14
N PHE A 325 8.62 5.70 -2.23
CA PHE A 325 9.86 5.00 -2.53
C PHE A 325 9.60 3.64 -3.18
N GLY A 326 8.73 2.83 -2.59
CA GLY A 326 8.37 1.51 -3.10
C GLY A 326 7.77 1.55 -4.51
N SER A 327 6.96 2.58 -4.78
CA SER A 327 6.36 2.79 -6.09
C SER A 327 7.44 3.10 -7.14
N TYR A 328 8.38 4.01 -6.87
CA TYR A 328 9.52 4.27 -7.77
C TYR A 328 10.44 3.06 -7.93
N LEU A 329 10.75 2.37 -6.83
CA LEU A 329 11.60 1.17 -6.84
C LEU A 329 11.04 0.09 -7.75
N SER A 330 9.75 -0.23 -7.58
CA SER A 330 9.07 -1.24 -8.41
C SER A 330 8.97 -0.81 -9.88
N PHE A 331 8.79 0.49 -10.15
CA PHE A 331 8.85 1.03 -11.50
C PHE A 331 10.23 0.85 -12.12
N TYR A 332 11.30 1.28 -11.45
CA TYR A 332 12.66 1.15 -11.99
C TYR A 332 13.07 -0.31 -12.19
N LEU A 333 12.66 -1.21 -11.30
CA LEU A 333 12.87 -2.65 -11.48
C LEU A 333 12.12 -3.19 -12.70
N ALA A 334 10.89 -2.74 -12.95
CA ALA A 334 10.15 -3.09 -14.18
C ALA A 334 10.92 -2.66 -15.45
N MET A 335 11.50 -1.46 -15.41
CA MET A 335 12.31 -0.93 -16.52
C MET A 335 13.56 -1.77 -16.74
N LEU A 336 14.26 -2.18 -15.68
CA LEU A 336 15.40 -3.09 -15.79
C LEU A 336 15.02 -4.46 -16.33
N ASN A 337 13.82 -4.95 -15.97
CA ASN A 337 13.27 -6.20 -16.47
C ASN A 337 12.72 -6.10 -17.91
N GLY A 338 12.74 -4.90 -18.53
CA GLY A 338 12.28 -4.69 -19.90
C GLY A 338 10.78 -4.88 -20.10
N ILE A 339 9.98 -4.70 -19.05
CA ILE A 339 8.53 -4.97 -19.05
C ILE A 339 7.70 -3.70 -18.85
N ASP A 340 6.43 -3.78 -19.26
CA ASP A 340 5.42 -2.76 -18.99
C ASP A 340 4.98 -2.82 -17.50
N PRO A 341 5.13 -1.71 -16.73
CA PRO A 341 4.75 -1.66 -15.33
C PRO A 341 3.23 -1.67 -15.09
N ALA A 342 2.41 -1.33 -16.08
CA ALA A 342 0.96 -1.24 -15.94
C ALA A 342 0.25 -2.58 -16.15
N GLY A 343 0.65 -3.33 -17.18
CA GLY A 343 -0.06 -4.54 -17.60
C GLY A 343 -0.11 -5.65 -16.54
N VAL A 344 -1.25 -6.35 -16.43
CA VAL A 344 -1.47 -7.47 -15.49
C VAL A 344 -2.08 -8.69 -16.20
N PRO A 345 -1.41 -9.24 -17.22
CA PRO A 345 -2.01 -10.19 -18.17
C PRO A 345 -2.60 -11.45 -17.51
N PHE A 346 -1.95 -11.99 -16.49
CA PHE A 346 -2.45 -13.17 -15.77
C PHE A 346 -3.66 -12.87 -14.88
N VAL A 347 -3.74 -11.66 -14.31
CA VAL A 347 -4.92 -11.23 -13.53
C VAL A 347 -6.10 -11.02 -14.48
N ASP A 348 -5.86 -10.41 -15.64
CA ASP A 348 -6.90 -10.21 -16.67
C ASP A 348 -7.38 -11.54 -17.24
N TYR A 349 -6.46 -12.47 -17.53
CA TYR A 349 -6.80 -13.84 -17.92
C TYR A 349 -7.66 -14.52 -16.85
N PHE A 350 -7.22 -14.50 -15.58
CA PHE A 350 -7.94 -15.11 -14.47
C PHE A 350 -9.36 -14.57 -14.32
N LYS A 351 -9.55 -13.24 -14.37
CA LYS A 351 -10.87 -12.60 -14.32
C LYS A 351 -11.77 -13.02 -15.47
N LYS A 352 -11.22 -13.14 -16.70
CA LYS A 352 -11.99 -13.62 -17.87
C LYS A 352 -12.43 -15.06 -17.72
N GLN A 353 -11.61 -15.92 -17.11
CA GLN A 353 -11.98 -17.32 -16.88
C GLN A 353 -13.06 -17.48 -15.81
N LEU A 354 -13.09 -16.62 -14.78
CA LEU A 354 -14.14 -16.66 -13.74
C LEU A 354 -15.48 -16.08 -14.21
N ALA A 355 -15.48 -15.21 -15.21
CA ALA A 355 -16.71 -14.61 -15.74
C ALA A 355 -17.49 -15.54 -16.69
N ASN A 356 -16.85 -16.61 -17.16
CA ASN A 356 -17.45 -17.69 -17.95
C ASN A 356 -17.97 -18.78 -17.03
#